data_AF-Q0DGC0-F1
#
_entry.id   AF-Q0DGC0-F1
#
_cell.length_a   1.000
_cell.length_b   1.000
_cell.length_c   1.000
_cell.angle_alpha   90.00
_cell.angle_beta   90.00
_cell.angle_gamma   90.00
#
_symmetry.space_group_name_H-M   'P 1'
#
loop_
_entity.id
_entity.type
_entity.pdbx_description
1 polymer ?
#
loop_
_entity_poly.entity_id
_entity_poly.type
_entity_poly.pdbx_seq_one_letter_code
_entity_poly.pdbx_strand_id
1 'polypeptide(L)'
;IKLGFPEEYLTAVSGHYAAVAQGGAPAVIRWLAFRTNRREYGPLGGGAAEGTPFAFPVDGGAIVGFWGRSGRQLDAVGLHVAPLRPETMYEKAHKLGLMAYRSVRQRFGPQQQQQVQVQHHNSFALSQSGRTF
;
A
#
# COMPACT_ATOMS: atom_id res chain seq x y z
N ILE A 1 -7.73 11.99 -1.07
CA ILE A 1 -7.59 11.56 -2.48
C ILE A 1 -7.57 10.03 -2.51
N LYS A 2 -8.38 9.39 -3.35
CA LYS A 2 -8.36 7.92 -3.56
C LYS A 2 -8.06 7.63 -5.02
N LEU A 3 -7.08 6.77 -5.28
CA LEU A 3 -6.66 6.38 -6.61
C LEU A 3 -7.25 5.02 -6.97
N GLY A 4 -7.62 4.82 -8.24
CA GLY A 4 -7.96 3.52 -8.78
C GLY A 4 -6.72 2.68 -9.07
N PHE A 5 -6.01 2.25 -8.03
CA PHE A 5 -4.85 1.36 -8.18
C PHE A 5 -5.28 -0.04 -8.65
N PRO A 6 -4.53 -0.70 -9.56
CA PRO A 6 -3.22 -0.30 -10.12
C PRO A 6 -3.27 0.62 -11.34
N GLU A 7 -4.43 0.89 -11.93
CA GLU A 7 -4.52 1.59 -13.21
C GLU A 7 -4.37 3.12 -13.11
N GLU A 8 -4.51 3.68 -11.91
CA GLU A 8 -4.28 5.08 -11.57
C GLU A 8 -3.19 5.20 -10.52
N TYR A 9 -2.12 5.91 -10.85
CA TYR A 9 -0.95 6.14 -9.99
C TYR A 9 -0.42 7.57 -10.15
N LEU A 10 0.30 8.05 -9.14
CA LEU A 10 0.83 9.40 -9.09
C LEU A 10 2.03 9.58 -10.03
N THR A 11 2.01 10.66 -10.80
CA THR A 11 3.04 11.03 -11.80
C THR A 11 3.62 12.42 -11.56
N ALA A 12 2.97 13.27 -10.75
CA ALA A 12 3.57 14.51 -10.31
C ALA A 12 2.96 15.02 -9.00
N VAL A 13 3.74 15.86 -8.33
CA VAL A 13 3.27 16.72 -7.23
C VAL A 13 3.68 18.15 -7.55
N SER A 14 2.76 19.09 -7.39
CA SER A 14 3.02 20.52 -7.51
C SER A 14 2.48 21.24 -6.28
N GLY A 15 2.87 22.49 -6.09
CA GLY A 15 2.41 23.27 -4.95
C GLY A 15 3.02 24.64 -4.90
N HIS A 16 2.74 25.36 -3.82
CA HIS A 16 3.39 26.63 -3.48
C HIS A 16 3.93 26.58 -2.06
N TYR A 17 5.03 27.28 -1.83
CA TYR A 17 5.56 27.52 -0.48
C TYR A 17 5.77 29.02 -0.23
N ALA A 18 5.56 29.43 1.02
CA ALA A 18 5.76 30.81 1.46
C ALA A 18 5.99 30.85 2.98
N ALA A 19 6.63 31.91 3.46
CA ALA A 19 6.65 32.23 4.88
C ALA A 19 5.22 32.55 5.38
N VAL A 20 4.91 32.14 6.61
CA VAL A 20 3.58 32.38 7.21
C VAL A 20 3.40 33.84 7.65
N ALA A 21 4.49 34.54 7.95
CA ALA A 21 4.50 35.94 8.37
C ALA A 21 5.76 36.65 7.84
N GLN A 22 5.71 37.99 7.77
CA GLN A 22 6.89 38.80 7.50
C GLN A 22 7.90 38.71 8.65
N GLY A 23 9.18 38.95 8.36
CA GLY A 23 10.24 38.96 9.38
C GLY A 23 11.08 37.69 9.47
N GLY A 24 11.28 36.96 8.37
CA GLY A 24 12.22 35.84 8.30
C GLY A 24 11.69 34.51 8.84
N ALA A 25 10.36 34.37 9.00
CA ALA A 25 9.75 33.10 9.35
C ALA A 25 10.11 32.01 8.30
N PRO A 26 10.36 30.75 8.72
CA PRO A 26 10.59 29.67 7.79
C PRO A 26 9.44 29.50 6.79
N ALA A 27 9.78 29.16 5.55
CA ALA A 27 8.78 28.86 4.55
C ALA A 27 8.09 27.52 4.84
N VAL A 28 6.80 27.47 4.55
CA VAL A 28 5.96 26.27 4.67
C VAL A 28 5.22 26.03 3.36
N ILE A 29 4.84 24.78 3.11
CA ILE A 29 3.96 24.39 2.01
C ILE A 29 2.57 24.99 2.27
N ARG A 30 2.06 25.74 1.29
CA ARG A 30 0.78 26.44 1.37
C ARG A 30 -0.35 25.61 0.79
N TRP A 31 -0.11 25.01 -0.37
CA TRP A 31 -1.02 24.07 -0.99
C TRP A 31 -0.25 23.07 -1.87
N LEU A 32 -0.90 21.94 -2.13
CA LEU A 32 -0.38 20.86 -2.97
C LEU A 32 -1.42 20.45 -4.02
N ALA A 33 -0.98 20.14 -5.23
CA ALA A 33 -1.76 19.40 -6.20
C ALA A 33 -1.02 18.13 -6.60
N PHE A 34 -1.78 17.11 -6.95
CA PHE A 34 -1.31 15.78 -7.26
C PHE A 34 -1.81 15.39 -8.64
N ARG A 35 -0.89 15.08 -9.55
CA ARG A 35 -1.23 14.60 -10.89
C ARG A 35 -1.03 13.09 -10.94
N THR A 36 -1.98 12.41 -11.55
CA THR A 36 -1.88 10.99 -11.91
C THR A 36 -1.68 10.82 -13.40
N ASN A 37 -1.47 9.59 -13.83
CA ASN A 37 -1.54 9.21 -15.24
C ASN A 37 -2.95 9.38 -15.86
N ARG A 38 -3.98 9.74 -15.09
CA ARG A 38 -5.37 9.89 -15.56
C ARG A 38 -5.96 11.28 -15.38
N ARG A 39 -5.68 11.93 -14.25
CA ARG A 39 -6.29 13.21 -13.87
C ARG A 39 -5.44 13.96 -12.85
N GLU A 40 -5.89 15.15 -12.48
CA GLU A 40 -5.27 15.96 -11.44
C GLU A 40 -6.20 16.12 -10.24
N TYR A 41 -5.61 16.22 -9.05
CA TYR A 41 -6.29 16.46 -7.79
C TYR A 41 -5.68 17.67 -7.09
N GLY A 42 -6.51 18.67 -6.80
CA GLY A 42 -6.08 19.86 -6.08
C GLY A 42 -6.55 21.14 -6.78
N PRO A 43 -6.09 22.31 -6.32
CA PRO A 43 -5.16 22.50 -5.19
C PRO A 43 -5.77 22.12 -3.83
N LEU A 44 -5.01 21.44 -3.00
CA LEU A 44 -5.32 21.09 -1.62
C LEU A 44 -4.60 22.04 -0.67
N GLY A 45 -5.35 22.84 0.07
CA GLY A 45 -4.85 23.91 0.93
C GLY A 45 -5.56 25.22 0.59
N GLY A 46 -6.16 25.87 1.60
CA GLY A 46 -7.07 27.01 1.42
C GLY A 46 -6.40 28.39 1.31
N GLY A 47 -5.18 28.46 0.77
CA GLY A 47 -4.49 29.73 0.53
C GLY A 47 -4.62 30.16 -0.91
N ALA A 48 -4.73 31.47 -1.16
CA ALA A 48 -4.46 32.04 -2.49
C ALA A 48 -3.12 31.50 -3.02
N ALA A 49 -2.94 31.46 -4.34
CA ALA A 49 -1.72 31.03 -5.03
C ALA A 49 -0.54 31.99 -4.80
N GLU A 50 -0.29 32.31 -3.54
CA GLU A 50 0.72 33.22 -3.04
C GLU A 50 1.94 32.40 -2.62
N GLY A 51 3.12 32.92 -2.93
CA GLY A 51 4.39 32.24 -2.69
C GLY A 51 5.05 31.74 -3.96
N THR A 52 6.07 30.91 -3.79
CA THR A 52 6.87 30.39 -4.89
C THR A 52 6.30 29.05 -5.35
N PRO A 53 5.97 28.88 -6.65
CA PRO A 53 5.50 27.62 -7.18
C PRO A 53 6.63 26.58 -7.23
N PHE A 54 6.26 25.32 -7.12
CA PHE A 54 7.15 24.19 -7.41
C PHE A 54 6.36 23.07 -8.10
N ALA A 55 7.08 22.24 -8.86
CA ALA A 55 6.54 21.04 -9.47
C ALA A 55 7.63 19.95 -9.56
N PHE A 56 7.23 18.71 -9.29
CA PHE A 56 8.05 17.52 -9.38
C PHE A 56 7.35 16.51 -10.31
N PRO A 57 7.54 16.63 -11.64
CA PRO A 57 7.10 15.61 -12.58
C PRO A 57 8.00 14.37 -12.49
N VAL A 58 7.40 13.20 -12.66
CA VAL A 58 8.09 11.91 -12.74
C VAL A 58 7.90 11.32 -14.12
N ASP A 59 9.01 11.12 -14.83
CA ASP A 59 9.03 10.47 -16.14
C ASP A 59 9.43 8.99 -16.00
N GLY A 60 8.66 8.09 -16.62
CA GLY A 60 8.95 6.64 -16.61
C GLY A 60 8.81 5.95 -15.25
N GLY A 61 8.18 6.60 -14.26
CA GLY A 61 8.05 6.11 -12.90
C GLY A 61 6.75 6.52 -12.21
N ALA A 62 6.51 5.95 -11.05
CA ALA A 62 5.39 6.30 -10.18
C ALA A 62 5.91 6.82 -8.85
N ILE A 63 5.20 7.78 -8.27
CA ILE A 63 5.40 8.16 -6.87
C ILE A 63 4.75 7.08 -6.01
N VAL A 64 5.57 6.39 -5.22
CA VAL A 64 5.15 5.24 -4.38
C VAL A 64 5.13 5.55 -2.89
N GLY A 65 5.61 6.74 -2.51
CA GLY A 65 5.63 7.17 -1.12
C GLY A 65 6.09 8.60 -0.98
N PHE A 66 5.96 9.12 0.25
CA PHE A 66 6.32 10.49 0.62
C PHE A 66 7.20 10.47 1.86
N TRP A 67 8.08 11.45 1.98
CA TRP A 67 8.73 11.82 3.23
C TRP A 67 8.63 13.33 3.43
N GLY A 68 9.02 13.84 4.59
CA GLY A 68 9.01 15.27 4.80
C GLY A 68 9.29 15.68 6.24
N ARG A 69 9.04 16.96 6.49
CA ARG A 69 9.12 17.62 7.80
C ARG A 69 7.85 18.41 8.04
N SER A 70 7.36 18.35 9.26
CA SER A 70 6.17 19.09 9.69
C SER A 70 6.29 19.55 11.13
N GLY A 71 5.83 20.77 11.39
CA GLY A 71 5.48 21.26 12.71
C GLY A 71 3.97 21.53 12.79
N ARG A 72 3.60 22.78 13.03
CA ARG A 72 2.18 23.24 12.96
C ARG A 72 1.65 23.24 11.52
N GLN A 73 2.55 23.36 10.54
CA GLN A 73 2.28 23.25 9.12
C GLN A 73 3.26 22.26 8.48
N LEU A 74 3.02 21.91 7.22
CA LEU A 74 3.94 21.10 6.43
C LEU A 74 5.11 21.98 5.97
N ASP A 75 6.30 21.75 6.51
CA ASP A 75 7.49 22.56 6.20
C ASP A 75 8.13 22.12 4.87
N ALA A 76 8.21 20.81 4.66
CA ALA A 76 8.83 20.22 3.47
C ALA A 76 8.20 18.88 3.11
N VAL A 77 8.14 18.59 1.81
CA VAL A 77 7.71 17.30 1.26
C VAL A 77 8.73 16.82 0.24
N GLY A 78 9.00 15.52 0.24
CA GLY A 78 9.76 14.85 -0.81
C GLY A 78 9.14 13.50 -1.15
N LEU A 79 9.66 12.90 -2.23
CA LEU A 79 8.99 11.80 -2.94
C LEU A 79 9.89 10.57 -3.01
N HIS A 80 9.30 9.40 -2.80
CA HIS A 80 9.88 8.13 -3.21
C HIS A 80 9.33 7.77 -4.58
N VAL A 81 10.22 7.56 -5.55
CA VAL A 81 9.88 7.22 -6.93
C VAL A 81 10.37 5.82 -7.25
N ALA A 82 9.52 5.02 -7.89
CA ALA A 82 9.89 3.72 -8.41
C ALA A 82 9.71 3.68 -9.94
N PRO A 83 10.61 3.01 -10.69
CA PRO A 83 10.41 2.78 -12.12
C PRO A 83 9.11 2.02 -12.37
N LEU A 84 8.32 2.49 -13.33
CA LEU A 84 7.14 1.76 -13.80
C LEU A 84 7.59 0.72 -14.81
N ARG A 85 7.51 -0.54 -14.40
CA ARG A 85 7.50 -1.69 -15.33
C ARG A 85 6.10 -2.29 -15.24
N PRO A 86 5.18 -1.93 -16.15
CA PRO A 86 3.78 -2.34 -16.09
C PRO A 86 3.62 -3.83 -15.81
N GLU A 87 4.43 -4.66 -16.48
CA GLU A 87 4.42 -6.12 -16.38
C GLU A 87 4.64 -6.56 -14.92
N THR A 88 5.62 -5.95 -14.24
CA THR A 88 5.96 -6.31 -12.86
C THR A 88 5.02 -5.68 -11.83
N MET A 89 4.36 -4.56 -12.16
CA MET A 89 3.48 -3.86 -11.24
C MET A 89 2.16 -4.61 -11.08
N TYR A 90 1.54 -4.99 -12.20
CA TYR A 90 0.34 -5.83 -12.22
C TYR A 90 0.63 -7.21 -11.61
N GLU A 91 1.78 -7.81 -11.92
CA GLU A 91 2.18 -9.09 -11.34
C GLU A 91 2.34 -9.02 -9.81
N LYS A 92 3.04 -8.00 -9.29
CA LYS A 92 3.22 -7.81 -7.84
C LYS A 92 1.89 -7.55 -7.14
N ALA A 93 1.04 -6.69 -7.68
CA ALA A 93 -0.28 -6.40 -7.12
C ALA A 93 -1.15 -7.66 -7.07
N HIS A 94 -1.19 -8.41 -8.17
CA HIS A 94 -1.91 -9.68 -8.26
C HIS A 94 -1.37 -10.72 -7.28
N LYS A 95 -0.04 -10.88 -7.21
CA LYS A 95 0.62 -11.83 -6.30
C LYS A 95 0.35 -11.49 -4.83
N LEU A 96 0.46 -10.22 -4.44
CA LEU A 96 0.15 -9.76 -3.09
C LEU A 96 -1.32 -9.99 -2.75
N GLY A 97 -2.24 -9.67 -3.68
CA GLY A 97 -3.67 -9.93 -3.51
C GLY A 97 -3.97 -11.42 -3.31
N LEU A 98 -3.37 -12.29 -4.13
CA LEU A 98 -3.53 -13.74 -3.99
C LEU A 98 -2.96 -14.28 -2.68
N MET A 99 -1.82 -13.75 -2.22
CA MET A 99 -1.23 -14.14 -0.94
C MET A 99 -2.11 -13.72 0.24
N ALA A 100 -2.65 -12.50 0.21
CA ALA A 100 -3.59 -12.03 1.23
C ALA A 100 -4.86 -12.89 1.26
N TYR A 101 -5.45 -13.17 0.08
CA TYR A 101 -6.62 -14.04 -0.05
C TYR A 101 -6.36 -15.46 0.50
N ARG A 102 -5.25 -16.09 0.10
CA ARG A 102 -4.86 -17.42 0.60
C ARG A 102 -4.68 -17.42 2.12
N SER A 103 -4.05 -16.38 2.66
CA SER A 103 -3.84 -16.23 4.11
C SER A 103 -5.16 -16.11 4.88
N VAL A 104 -6.14 -15.39 4.33
CA VAL A 104 -7.49 -15.30 4.92
C VAL A 104 -8.23 -16.62 4.81
N ARG A 105 -8.22 -17.27 3.64
CA ARG A 105 -8.85 -18.60 3.44
C ARG A 105 -8.26 -19.68 4.33
N GLN A 106 -6.97 -19.64 4.62
CA GLN A 106 -6.33 -20.60 5.52
C GLN A 106 -6.71 -20.37 7.00
N ARG A 107 -7.05 -19.13 7.39
CA ARG A 107 -7.46 -18.81 8.76
C ARG A 107 -8.93 -19.08 9.03
N PHE A 108 -9.79 -19.03 8.01
CA PHE A 108 -11.25 -19.09 8.17
C PHE A 108 -11.93 -20.17 7.30
N GLY A 109 -11.16 -21.03 6.62
CA GLY A 109 -11.70 -22.13 5.82
C GLY A 109 -12.17 -23.32 6.67
N PRO A 110 -13.16 -24.10 6.20
CA PRO A 110 -13.65 -25.26 6.92
C PRO A 110 -12.51 -26.29 7.08
N GLN A 111 -12.24 -26.69 8.33
CA GLN A 111 -11.36 -27.82 8.60
C GLN A 111 -12.07 -29.09 8.15
N GLN A 112 -11.66 -29.67 7.02
CA GLN A 112 -12.08 -31.02 6.68
C GLN A 112 -10.89 -31.95 6.44
N GLN A 113 -10.87 -32.96 7.34
CA GLN A 113 -10.45 -34.34 7.15
C GLN A 113 -8.95 -34.65 7.17
N GLN A 114 -8.41 -34.78 8.39
CA GLN A 114 -7.28 -35.68 8.66
C GLN A 114 -7.59 -36.73 9.75
N GLN A 115 -8.87 -36.93 10.10
CA GLN A 115 -9.27 -37.91 11.13
C GLN A 115 -9.99 -39.17 10.62
N VAL A 116 -10.34 -39.29 9.34
CA VAL A 116 -11.16 -40.44 8.89
C VAL A 116 -10.31 -41.70 8.58
N GLN A 117 -8.98 -41.59 8.47
CA GLN A 117 -8.15 -42.75 8.08
C GLN A 117 -7.61 -43.58 9.27
N VAL A 118 -7.78 -43.13 10.52
CA VAL A 118 -7.19 -43.78 11.70
C VAL A 118 -8.05 -44.92 12.27
N GLN A 119 -9.35 -44.99 11.94
CA GLN A 119 -10.25 -46.00 12.55
C GLN A 119 -10.35 -47.34 11.81
N HIS A 120 -9.88 -47.46 10.56
CA HIS A 120 -10.04 -48.72 9.79
C HIS A 120 -8.94 -49.77 10.02
N HIS A 121 -7.88 -49.46 10.80
CA HIS A 121 -6.73 -50.38 10.96
C HIS A 121 -6.63 -51.06 12.34
N ASN A 122 -7.59 -50.88 13.25
CA ASN A 122 -7.44 -51.36 14.64
C ASN A 122 -8.26 -52.59 15.03
N SER A 123 -8.81 -53.34 14.08
CA SER A 123 -9.55 -54.58 14.36
C SER A 123 -8.86 -55.80 13.72
N PHE A 124 -7.59 -56.05 14.06
CA PHE A 124 -6.93 -57.32 13.67
C PHE A 124 -5.97 -57.92 14.71
N ALA A 125 -5.95 -57.43 15.95
CA ALA A 125 -5.09 -58.00 16.99
C ALA A 125 -5.84 -58.10 18.31
N LEU A 126 -6.68 -59.13 18.44
CA LEU A 126 -7.07 -59.74 19.71
C LEU A 126 -7.60 -61.15 19.42
N SER A 127 -6.70 -61.98 18.90
CA SER A 127 -6.81 -63.44 18.97
C SER A 127 -5.55 -63.93 19.67
N GLN A 128 -5.76 -64.80 20.66
CA GLN A 128 -4.76 -65.55 21.43
C GLN A 128 -4.20 -64.88 22.69
N SER A 129 -4.84 -65.15 23.83
CA SER A 129 -4.16 -65.77 24.97
C SER A 129 -5.20 -66.20 26.02
N GLY A 130 -5.21 -67.49 26.38
CA GLY A 130 -6.09 -67.97 27.44
C GLY A 130 -6.35 -69.47 27.45
N ARG A 131 -5.31 -70.30 27.56
CA ARG A 131 -5.41 -71.67 28.08
C ARG A 131 -4.10 -72.05 28.76
N THR A 132 -4.15 -72.33 30.07
CA THR A 132 -3.45 -73.46 30.71
C THR A 132 -3.97 -73.67 32.14
N PHE A 133 -4.43 -74.91 32.36
CA PHE A 133 -4.71 -75.69 33.58
C PHE A 133 -5.64 -75.13 34.66
#